data_AF-A0A0L0TCK9-F1
#
_entry.id   AF-A0A0L0TCK9-F1
#
_cell.length_a   1.000
_cell.length_b   1.000
_cell.length_c   1.000
_cell.angle_alpha   90.00
_cell.angle_beta   90.00
_cell.angle_gamma   90.00
#
_symmetry.space_group_name_H-M   'P 1'
#
loop_
_entity.id
_entity.type
_entity.pdbx_description
1 polymer ?
#
loop_
_entity_poly.entity_id
_entity_poly.type
_entity_poly.pdbx_seq_one_letter_code
_entity_poly.pdbx_strand_id
1 'polypeptide(L)'
;MLPNPLNLPRWLEENKHLLAPPVNNYCVYRGNDFIVMLVGGPNKRTDYHINPTEEWFFQVKGDMLLKVVESDGSFRDVVIKEGDMYLLPPDTPHNPVRFADTIGIVIERPRPAGKNDALRWYCSNCKAIVHEDSFYCVDLGTQLKPVIEQYAQTPALRTCKKCGTINEAK
;
A
#
# COMPACT_ATOMS: atom_id res chain seq x y z
N MET A 1 -6.87 20.32 24.47
CA MET A 1 -6.00 19.49 25.35
C MET A 1 -4.98 18.83 24.45
N LEU A 2 -3.68 18.91 24.77
CA LEU A 2 -2.64 18.26 23.96
C LEU A 2 -2.72 16.74 24.14
N PRO A 3 -2.58 15.93 23.07
CA PRO A 3 -2.58 14.48 23.20
C PRO A 3 -1.31 13.97 23.88
N ASN A 4 -1.43 12.84 24.58
CA ASN A 4 -0.27 12.15 25.15
C ASN A 4 0.53 11.42 24.05
N PRO A 5 1.86 11.29 24.22
CA PRO A 5 2.66 10.46 23.31
C PRO A 5 2.24 8.99 23.39
N LEU A 6 2.35 8.27 22.28
CA LEU A 6 2.11 6.84 22.22
C LEU A 6 3.41 6.07 22.48
N ASN A 7 3.37 5.15 23.45
CA ASN A 7 4.44 4.18 23.64
C ASN A 7 4.21 3.01 22.68
N LEU A 8 4.98 2.97 21.60
CA LEU A 8 4.80 1.96 20.55
C LEU A 8 4.94 0.51 21.06
N PRO A 9 5.95 0.14 21.87
CA PRO A 9 6.04 -1.22 22.41
C PRO A 9 4.81 -1.65 23.19
N ARG A 10 4.30 -0.81 24.11
CA ARG A 10 3.09 -1.10 24.88
C ARG A 10 1.85 -1.19 23.98
N TRP A 11 1.72 -0.25 23.03
CA TRP A 11 0.59 -0.29 22.10
C TRP A 11 0.59 -1.58 21.29
N LEU A 12 1.76 -2.05 20.82
CA LEU A 12 1.88 -3.32 20.11
C LEU A 12 1.52 -4.51 21.00
N GLU A 13 1.94 -4.54 22.26
CA GLU A 13 1.55 -5.61 23.21
C GLU A 13 0.02 -5.75 23.33
N GLU A 14 -0.68 -4.63 23.41
CA GLU A 14 -2.14 -4.57 23.56
C GLU A 14 -2.89 -4.79 22.23
N ASN A 15 -2.33 -4.32 21.11
CA ASN A 15 -3.07 -4.14 19.84
C ASN A 15 -2.49 -4.90 18.64
N LYS A 16 -1.48 -5.77 18.82
CA LYS A 16 -0.86 -6.54 17.71
C LYS A 16 -1.88 -7.30 16.86
N HIS A 17 -2.99 -7.73 17.46
CA HIS A 17 -4.08 -8.42 16.77
C HIS A 17 -4.74 -7.57 15.67
N LEU A 18 -4.68 -6.24 15.75
CA LEU A 18 -5.18 -5.31 14.72
C LEU A 18 -4.27 -5.22 13.48
N LEU A 19 -3.07 -5.81 13.56
CA LEU A 19 -2.07 -5.79 12.48
C LEU A 19 -1.98 -7.15 11.75
N ALA A 20 -2.91 -8.05 12.02
CA ALA A 20 -3.04 -9.35 11.38
C ALA A 20 -4.13 -9.33 10.29
N PRO A 21 -4.12 -10.26 9.32
CA PRO A 21 -5.20 -10.39 8.34
C PRO A 21 -6.60 -10.49 8.99
N PRO A 22 -7.68 -10.02 8.33
CA PRO A 22 -7.74 -9.52 6.95
C PRO A 22 -7.43 -8.03 6.77
N VAL A 23 -7.31 -7.27 7.87
CA VAL A 23 -6.97 -5.85 7.87
C VAL A 23 -5.67 -5.71 8.63
N ASN A 24 -4.57 -5.60 7.91
CA ASN A 24 -3.23 -5.65 8.48
C ASN A 24 -2.64 -4.26 8.76
N ASN A 25 -3.44 -3.19 8.72
CA ASN A 25 -3.01 -1.82 8.99
C ASN A 25 -3.95 -1.13 9.98
N TYR A 26 -3.38 -0.26 10.82
CA TYR A 26 -4.11 0.56 11.77
C TYR A 26 -3.62 2.00 11.72
N CYS A 27 -4.55 2.96 11.58
CA CYS A 27 -4.25 4.38 11.60
C CYS A 27 -4.15 4.88 13.05
N VAL A 28 -2.93 5.15 13.50
CA VAL A 28 -2.66 5.58 14.88
C VAL A 28 -2.91 7.09 15.03
N TYR A 29 -2.52 7.87 14.03
CA TYR A 29 -2.74 9.31 14.00
C TYR A 29 -3.28 9.75 12.65
N ARG A 30 -4.33 10.58 12.68
CA ARG A 30 -4.84 11.29 11.51
C ARG A 30 -4.88 12.79 11.84
N GLY A 31 -3.82 13.49 11.47
CA GLY A 31 -3.73 14.94 11.58
C GLY A 31 -4.11 15.65 10.28
N ASN A 32 -3.90 16.97 10.25
CA ASN A 32 -4.10 17.79 9.05
C ASN A 32 -3.01 17.56 8.00
N ASP A 33 -1.78 17.23 8.44
CA ASP A 33 -0.63 17.07 7.56
C ASP A 33 -0.13 15.63 7.47
N PHE A 34 -0.33 14.83 8.52
CA PHE A 34 0.22 13.50 8.64
C PHE A 34 -0.85 12.45 8.93
N ILE A 35 -0.78 11.36 8.20
CA ILE A 35 -1.48 10.11 8.48
C ILE A 35 -0.39 9.10 8.87
N VAL A 36 -0.43 8.63 10.11
CA VAL A 36 0.56 7.68 10.64
C VAL A 36 -0.12 6.35 10.86
N MET A 37 0.37 5.33 10.16
CA MET A 37 -0.16 3.98 10.21
C MET A 37 0.88 2.99 10.73
N LEU A 38 0.42 2.04 11.52
CA LEU A 38 1.15 0.82 11.80
C LEU A 38 0.62 -0.27 10.86
N VAL A 39 1.53 -1.07 10.31
CA VAL A 39 1.18 -2.07 9.30
C VAL A 39 1.93 -3.37 9.59
N GLY A 40 1.19 -4.44 9.79
CA GLY A 40 1.71 -5.79 9.95
C GLY A 40 1.53 -6.66 8.71
N GLY A 41 1.71 -7.96 8.90
CA GLY A 41 1.54 -8.97 7.85
C GLY A 41 1.22 -10.36 8.40
N PRO A 42 1.01 -11.36 7.54
CA PRO A 42 1.31 -11.31 6.10
C PRO A 42 0.23 -10.58 5.30
N ASN A 43 0.63 -9.86 4.26
CA ASN A 43 -0.28 -9.29 3.29
C ASN A 43 0.38 -9.21 1.92
N LYS A 44 -0.35 -9.67 0.91
CA LYS A 44 0.04 -9.58 -0.50
C LYS A 44 -1.19 -9.24 -1.31
N ARG A 45 -1.04 -8.28 -2.21
CA ARG A 45 -2.03 -7.92 -3.22
C ARG A 45 -1.35 -7.79 -4.58
N THR A 46 -2.12 -7.71 -5.65
CA THR A 46 -1.62 -7.54 -7.03
C THR A 46 -1.66 -6.09 -7.51
N ASP A 47 -2.37 -5.21 -6.81
CA ASP A 47 -2.48 -3.78 -7.13
C ASP A 47 -1.20 -3.01 -6.82
N TYR A 48 -0.84 -2.09 -7.70
CA TYR A 48 0.12 -1.04 -7.46
C TYR A 48 -0.65 0.23 -7.14
N HIS A 49 -0.38 0.81 -5.98
CA HIS A 49 -0.90 2.09 -5.56
C HIS A 49 -0.04 3.22 -6.16
N ILE A 50 -0.70 4.28 -6.58
CA ILE A 50 -0.08 5.50 -7.09
C ILE A 50 -0.60 6.64 -6.23
N ASN A 51 0.28 7.18 -5.41
CA ASN A 51 -0.01 8.24 -4.46
C ASN A 51 0.59 9.55 -4.97
N PRO A 52 -0.19 10.64 -5.09
CA PRO A 52 0.32 11.94 -5.56
C PRO A 52 1.19 12.67 -4.52
N THR A 53 1.46 12.04 -3.37
CA THR A 53 2.34 12.53 -2.30
C THR A 53 3.39 11.49 -1.95
N GLU A 54 4.42 11.91 -1.22
CA GLU A 54 5.45 11.00 -0.70
C GLU A 54 4.86 10.01 0.30
N GLU A 55 5.46 8.82 0.34
CA GLU A 55 5.22 7.83 1.40
C GLU A 55 6.52 7.51 2.12
N TRP A 56 6.53 7.68 3.43
CA TRP A 56 7.68 7.35 4.26
C TRP A 56 7.44 6.03 4.99
N PHE A 57 8.43 5.14 4.92
CA PHE A 57 8.41 3.80 5.50
C PHE A 57 9.50 3.67 6.55
N PHE A 58 9.18 2.96 7.63
CA PHE A 58 10.16 2.47 8.59
C PHE A 58 9.79 1.07 9.06
N GLN A 59 10.71 0.09 8.96
CA GLN A 59 10.46 -1.25 9.46
C GLN A 59 10.94 -1.39 10.91
N VAL A 60 9.99 -1.56 11.82
CA VAL A 60 10.25 -1.73 13.25
C VAL A 60 10.63 -3.18 13.55
N LYS A 61 9.99 -4.13 12.88
CA LYS A 61 10.23 -5.56 13.05
C LYS A 61 10.07 -6.30 11.72
N GLY A 62 11.05 -7.11 11.38
CA GLY A 62 11.09 -7.91 10.17
C GLY A 62 11.18 -7.08 8.89
N ASP A 63 11.40 -7.78 7.79
CA ASP A 63 11.61 -7.16 6.49
C ASP A 63 10.28 -6.97 5.76
N MET A 64 10.25 -6.06 4.79
CA MET A 64 9.21 -6.02 3.77
C MET A 64 9.82 -5.92 2.37
N LEU A 65 9.00 -6.24 1.37
CA LEU A 65 9.34 -6.02 -0.03
C LEU A 65 8.38 -4.99 -0.62
N LEU A 66 8.92 -3.91 -1.16
CA LEU A 66 8.15 -2.91 -1.91
C LEU A 66 8.47 -3.07 -3.39
N LYS A 67 7.52 -3.59 -4.16
CA LYS A 67 7.66 -3.66 -5.62
C LYS A 67 7.33 -2.30 -6.19
N VAL A 68 8.13 -1.78 -7.11
CA VAL A 68 7.91 -0.47 -7.73
C VAL A 68 8.04 -0.56 -9.25
N VAL A 69 7.43 0.40 -9.94
CA VAL A 69 7.68 0.66 -11.36
C VAL A 69 8.43 1.98 -11.46
N GLU A 70 9.67 1.91 -11.94
CA GLU A 70 10.55 3.06 -12.10
C GLU A 70 10.07 3.94 -13.27
N SER A 71 10.58 5.17 -13.37
CA SER A 71 10.17 6.13 -14.41
C SER A 71 10.44 5.67 -15.85
N ASP A 72 11.39 4.75 -16.05
CA ASP A 72 11.69 4.13 -17.34
C ASP A 72 10.77 2.93 -17.67
N GLY A 73 9.82 2.60 -16.78
CA GLY A 73 8.89 1.48 -16.90
C GLY A 73 9.46 0.15 -16.41
N SER A 74 10.69 0.11 -15.90
CA SER A 74 11.28 -1.10 -15.33
C SER A 74 10.65 -1.44 -13.97
N PHE A 75 10.54 -2.74 -13.68
CA PHE A 75 10.03 -3.24 -12.41
C PHE A 75 11.20 -3.53 -11.49
N ARG A 76 11.12 -3.04 -10.25
CA ARG A 76 12.15 -3.24 -9.25
C ARG A 76 11.55 -3.69 -7.93
N ASP A 77 12.28 -4.57 -7.27
CA ASP A 77 12.00 -5.05 -5.93
C ASP A 77 12.91 -4.28 -4.95
N VAL A 78 12.31 -3.45 -4.09
CA VAL A 78 13.00 -2.72 -3.01
C VAL A 78 12.81 -3.49 -1.71
N VAL A 79 13.88 -4.09 -1.19
CA VAL A 79 13.86 -4.73 0.13
C VAL A 79 14.10 -3.66 1.19
N ILE A 80 13.14 -3.48 2.10
CA ILE A 80 13.24 -2.59 3.24
C ILE A 80 13.37 -3.48 4.47
N LYS A 81 14.57 -3.59 5.03
CA LYS A 81 14.88 -4.52 6.12
C LYS A 81 14.46 -3.96 7.47
N GLU A 82 14.40 -4.82 8.49
CA GLU A 82 14.25 -4.36 9.88
C GLU A 82 15.27 -3.25 10.22
N GLY A 83 14.76 -2.12 10.72
CA GLY A 83 15.54 -0.92 11.04
C GLY A 83 15.72 0.06 9.87
N ASP A 84 15.37 -0.31 8.63
CA ASP A 84 15.52 0.58 7.47
C ASP A 84 14.42 1.65 7.44
N MET A 85 14.83 2.86 7.04
CA MET A 85 13.95 3.95 6.63
C MET A 85 13.98 4.10 5.11
N TYR A 86 12.83 4.40 4.50
CA TYR A 86 12.73 4.60 3.06
C TYR A 86 11.70 5.69 2.74
N LEU A 87 12.02 6.58 1.80
CA LEU A 87 11.11 7.61 1.30
C LEU A 87 10.80 7.31 -0.17
N LEU A 88 9.55 7.00 -0.46
CA LEU A 88 9.05 6.77 -1.81
C LEU A 88 8.57 8.12 -2.41
N PRO A 89 9.10 8.52 -3.58
CA PRO A 89 8.65 9.72 -4.26
C PRO A 89 7.18 9.66 -4.70
N PRO A 90 6.51 10.82 -4.87
CA PRO A 90 5.15 10.88 -5.40
C PRO A 90 5.03 10.20 -6.77
N ASP A 91 3.81 9.78 -7.09
CA ASP A 91 3.41 9.21 -8.38
C ASP A 91 4.19 7.93 -8.78
N THR A 92 4.93 7.32 -7.85
CA THR A 92 5.64 6.06 -8.07
C THR A 92 4.68 4.89 -7.87
N PRO A 93 4.35 4.09 -8.90
CA PRO A 93 3.51 2.92 -8.74
C PRO A 93 4.22 1.91 -7.84
N HIS A 94 3.58 1.51 -6.75
CA HIS A 94 4.20 0.63 -5.76
C HIS A 94 3.23 -0.41 -5.18
N ASN A 95 3.72 -1.61 -4.88
CA ASN A 95 2.97 -2.72 -4.32
C ASN A 95 3.68 -3.25 -3.06
N PRO A 96 3.17 -2.93 -1.86
CA PRO A 96 3.74 -3.41 -0.60
C PRO A 96 3.44 -4.90 -0.36
N VAL A 97 4.48 -5.70 -0.16
CA VAL A 97 4.42 -7.10 0.26
C VAL A 97 4.97 -7.22 1.67
N ARG A 98 4.14 -7.69 2.60
CA ARG A 98 4.49 -7.83 4.01
C ARG A 98 4.46 -9.29 4.42
N PHE A 99 5.48 -9.72 5.16
CA PHE A 99 5.62 -11.09 5.62
C PHE A 99 4.93 -11.28 6.98
N ALA A 100 4.85 -12.52 7.45
CA ALA A 100 4.24 -12.80 8.75
C ALA A 100 5.09 -12.21 9.89
N ASP A 101 4.43 -11.76 10.96
CA ASP A 101 5.06 -11.26 12.19
C ASP A 101 6.01 -10.06 12.00
N THR A 102 5.77 -9.26 10.95
CA THR A 102 6.47 -7.98 10.70
C THR A 102 5.67 -6.80 11.24
N ILE A 103 6.33 -5.69 11.55
CA ILE A 103 5.72 -4.41 11.94
C ILE A 103 6.45 -3.28 11.23
N GLY A 104 5.73 -2.47 10.46
CA GLY A 104 6.25 -1.23 9.89
C GLY A 104 5.39 -0.03 10.23
N ILE A 105 5.99 1.15 10.15
CA ILE A 105 5.33 2.45 10.18
C ILE A 105 5.27 2.95 8.73
N VAL A 106 4.10 3.48 8.35
CA VAL A 106 3.94 4.26 7.12
C VAL A 106 3.41 5.63 7.49
N ILE A 107 4.06 6.67 6.98
CA ILE A 107 3.59 8.06 7.11
C ILE A 107 3.25 8.56 5.72
N GLU A 108 2.01 9.03 5.58
CA GLU A 108 1.50 9.69 4.39
C GLU A 108 0.97 11.08 4.74
N ARG A 109 0.54 11.82 3.72
CA ARG A 109 -0.16 13.10 3.87
C ARG A 109 -1.59 13.01 3.35
N PRO A 110 -2.55 13.75 3.95
CA PRO A 110 -3.82 13.98 3.29
C PRO A 110 -3.61 14.55 1.89
N ARG A 111 -4.42 14.10 0.93
CA ARG A 111 -4.21 14.47 -0.48
C ARG A 111 -4.46 15.96 -0.68
N PRO A 112 -3.62 16.66 -1.46
CA PRO A 112 -3.92 18.02 -1.89
C PRO A 112 -5.25 18.06 -2.66
N ALA A 113 -5.93 19.21 -2.61
CA ALA A 113 -7.19 19.39 -3.32
C ALA A 113 -7.04 19.09 -4.82
N GLY A 114 -7.95 18.28 -5.37
CA GLY A 114 -7.95 17.90 -6.79
C GLY A 114 -6.89 16.87 -7.18
N LYS A 115 -6.16 16.28 -6.23
CA LYS A 115 -5.25 15.16 -6.47
C LYS A 115 -5.92 13.85 -6.08
N ASN A 116 -5.96 12.92 -7.02
CA ASN A 116 -6.52 11.59 -6.81
C ASN A 116 -5.38 10.57 -6.66
N ASP A 117 -5.67 9.52 -5.93
CA ASP A 117 -4.90 8.29 -5.95
C ASP A 117 -5.31 7.46 -7.16
N ALA A 118 -4.50 6.44 -7.46
CA ALA A 118 -4.91 5.37 -8.36
C ALA A 118 -4.47 4.00 -7.85
N LEU A 119 -5.27 2.98 -8.18
CA LEU A 119 -4.86 1.59 -8.14
C LEU A 119 -4.68 1.09 -9.57
N ARG A 120 -3.54 0.46 -9.84
CA ARG A 120 -3.17 -0.04 -11.15
C ARG A 120 -2.75 -1.50 -11.08
N TRP A 121 -3.17 -2.29 -12.06
CA TRP A 121 -2.74 -3.67 -12.23
C TRP A 121 -1.91 -3.82 -13.49
N TYR A 122 -0.84 -4.59 -13.40
CA TYR A 122 0.04 -4.90 -14.52
C TYR A 122 -0.08 -6.36 -14.92
N CYS A 123 0.09 -6.62 -16.22
CA CYS A 123 -0.01 -7.97 -16.75
C CYS A 123 1.16 -8.83 -16.24
N SER A 124 0.86 -9.98 -15.65
CA SER A 124 1.88 -10.92 -15.16
C SER A 124 2.86 -11.36 -16.24
N ASN A 125 2.36 -11.53 -17.48
CA ASN A 125 3.12 -11.97 -18.66
C ASN A 125 3.89 -10.83 -19.33
N CYS A 126 3.20 -9.79 -19.84
CA CYS A 126 3.81 -8.77 -20.70
C CYS A 126 4.03 -7.41 -20.04
N LYS A 127 3.71 -7.27 -18.73
CA LYS A 127 3.86 -6.05 -17.93
C LYS A 127 3.08 -4.82 -18.41
N ALA A 128 2.23 -4.93 -19.42
CA ALA A 128 1.32 -3.85 -19.82
C ALA A 128 0.29 -3.56 -18.73
N ILE A 129 -0.20 -2.32 -18.67
CA ILE A 129 -1.32 -1.96 -17.79
C ILE A 129 -2.55 -2.77 -18.20
N VAL A 130 -3.15 -3.44 -17.23
CA VAL A 130 -4.35 -4.27 -17.39
C VAL A 130 -5.59 -3.46 -17.05
N HIS A 131 -5.55 -2.80 -15.90
CA HIS A 131 -6.62 -1.97 -15.37
C HIS A 131 -6.06 -0.87 -14.49
N GLU A 132 -6.75 0.26 -14.42
CA GLU A 132 -6.47 1.36 -13.52
C GLU A 132 -7.78 2.04 -13.12
N ASP A 133 -7.94 2.30 -11.83
CA ASP A 133 -9.01 3.13 -11.30
C ASP A 133 -8.41 4.27 -10.47
N SER A 134 -8.95 5.48 -10.64
CA SER A 134 -8.54 6.68 -9.90
C SER A 134 -9.68 7.19 -9.03
N PHE A 135 -9.36 7.62 -7.81
CA PHE A 135 -10.34 8.08 -6.83
C PHE A 135 -9.74 9.13 -5.89
N TYR A 136 -10.59 10.02 -5.38
CA TYR A 136 -10.18 10.94 -4.33
C TYR A 136 -10.12 10.18 -2.99
N CYS A 137 -8.93 10.05 -2.42
CA CYS A 137 -8.70 9.28 -1.20
C CYS A 137 -8.92 10.13 0.06
N VAL A 138 -10.06 9.90 0.73
CA VAL A 138 -10.37 10.43 2.07
C VAL A 138 -9.99 9.41 3.14
N ASP A 139 -10.29 8.14 2.88
CA ASP A 139 -9.95 7.01 3.73
C ASP A 139 -9.51 5.80 2.90
N LEU A 140 -8.20 5.61 2.83
CA LEU A 140 -7.56 4.55 2.05
C LEU A 140 -8.07 3.17 2.46
N GLY A 141 -8.23 2.90 3.76
CA GLY A 141 -8.60 1.58 4.26
C GLY A 141 -9.99 1.13 3.77
N THR A 142 -10.95 2.05 3.71
CA THR A 142 -12.33 1.75 3.32
C THR A 142 -12.56 1.88 1.81
N GLN A 143 -11.84 2.77 1.13
CA GLN A 143 -12.02 3.03 -0.31
C GLN A 143 -11.25 2.06 -1.21
N LEU A 144 -10.15 1.45 -0.74
CA LEU A 144 -9.41 0.48 -1.54
C LEU A 144 -10.17 -0.84 -1.74
N LYS A 145 -10.85 -1.31 -0.69
CA LYS A 145 -11.48 -2.64 -0.68
C LYS A 145 -12.49 -2.85 -1.81
N PRO A 146 -13.46 -1.94 -2.05
CA PRO A 146 -14.42 -2.10 -3.15
C PRO A 146 -13.77 -2.17 -4.53
N VAL A 147 -12.72 -1.37 -4.77
CA VAL A 147 -12.01 -1.32 -6.06
C VAL A 147 -11.28 -2.66 -6.30
N ILE A 148 -10.59 -3.17 -5.28
CA ILE A 148 -9.89 -4.45 -5.35
C ILE A 148 -10.90 -5.61 -5.54
N GLU A 149 -12.02 -5.59 -4.83
CA GLU A 149 -13.07 -6.61 -4.96
C GLU A 149 -13.71 -6.59 -6.35
N GLN A 150 -13.97 -5.40 -6.91
CA GLN A 150 -14.49 -5.24 -8.27
C GLN A 150 -13.52 -5.82 -9.31
N TYR A 151 -12.22 -5.51 -9.20
CA TYR A 151 -11.19 -6.09 -10.06
C TYR A 151 -11.16 -7.62 -9.96
N ALA A 152 -11.14 -8.14 -8.72
CA ALA A 152 -11.09 -9.57 -8.45
C ALA A 152 -12.28 -10.34 -9.06
N GLN A 153 -13.50 -9.77 -8.94
CA GLN A 153 -14.74 -10.40 -9.36
C GLN A 153 -15.06 -10.23 -10.85
N THR A 154 -14.37 -9.35 -11.57
CA THR A 154 -14.68 -9.03 -12.97
C THR A 154 -13.60 -9.54 -13.93
N PRO A 155 -13.75 -10.72 -14.57
CA PRO A 155 -12.74 -11.29 -15.47
C PRO A 155 -12.29 -10.33 -16.58
N ALA A 156 -13.20 -9.52 -17.12
CA ALA A 156 -12.88 -8.54 -18.16
C ALA A 156 -11.86 -7.49 -17.70
N LEU A 157 -11.90 -7.07 -16.43
CA LEU A 157 -10.90 -6.15 -15.85
C LEU A 157 -9.55 -6.84 -15.63
N ARG A 158 -9.52 -8.17 -15.55
CA ARG A 158 -8.29 -8.95 -15.36
C ARG A 158 -7.65 -9.40 -16.68
N THR A 159 -8.35 -9.29 -17.80
CA THR A 159 -7.83 -9.71 -19.10
C THR A 159 -6.95 -8.62 -19.71
N CYS A 160 -5.67 -8.93 -19.92
CA CYS A 160 -4.74 -8.01 -20.57
C CYS A 160 -5.15 -7.77 -22.03
N LYS A 161 -5.47 -6.53 -22.38
CA LYS A 161 -5.84 -6.12 -23.74
C LYS A 161 -4.72 -6.29 -24.77
N LYS A 162 -3.45 -6.36 -24.32
CA LYS A 162 -2.27 -6.49 -25.20
C LYS A 162 -1.95 -7.93 -25.60
N CYS A 163 -2.12 -8.90 -24.69
CA CYS A 163 -1.68 -10.29 -24.93
C CYS A 163 -2.71 -11.36 -24.55
N GLY A 164 -3.90 -10.97 -24.07
CA GLY A 164 -4.98 -11.89 -23.72
C GLY A 164 -4.80 -12.63 -22.38
N THR A 165 -3.66 -12.50 -21.70
CA THR A 165 -3.43 -13.12 -20.39
C THR A 165 -4.47 -12.64 -19.37
N ILE A 166 -5.17 -13.59 -18.73
CA ILE A 166 -6.06 -13.33 -17.59
C ILE A 166 -5.21 -13.30 -16.33
N ASN A 167 -5.24 -12.17 -15.61
CA ASN A 167 -4.43 -11.96 -14.41
C ASN A 167 -5.10 -12.47 -13.14
N GLU A 168 -4.29 -12.75 -12.13
CA GLU A 168 -4.74 -13.22 -10.82
C GLU A 168 -5.57 -12.17 -10.10
N ALA A 169 -6.57 -12.62 -9.34
CA ALA A 169 -7.45 -11.75 -8.57
C ALA A 169 -6.82 -11.26 -7.26
N LYS A 170 -5.84 -12.00 -6.72
CA LYS A 170 -5.12 -11.74 -5.46
C LYS A 170 -3.70 -12.28 -5.54
#